data_AF-X1MXW1-F1
#
_entry.id   AF-X1MXW1-F1
#
_cell.length_a   1.000
_cell.length_b   1.000
_cell.length_c   1.000
_cell.angle_alpha   90.00
_cell.angle_beta   90.00
_cell.angle_gamma   90.00
#
_symmetry.space_group_name_H-M   'P 1'
#
loop_
_entity.id
_entity.type
_entity.pdbx_description
1 polymer ?
#
loop_
_entity_poly.entity_id
_entity_poly.type
_entity_poly.pdbx_seq_one_letter_code
_entity_poly.pdbx_strand_id
1 'polypeptide(L)'
;MAGIVIVIATVFGIDRLLAYRERLKWKQAKANVLMEISACLNGLLTNIRGLAAIDVSALDLPTAGEMSSDEWSRRVNQNMRKFFESEKATITQAVRRRNQESWDNFFTASQSCIQELEKLLAMFPSISSEPELVEKIAQVRSDARLLYTVRIIFPDILGIPLEKQPIPKDGDKKASSEAIHNWAVSSVEKLIDSI
;
A
#
# COMPACT_ATOMS: atom_id res chain seq x y z
N MET A 1 -45.20 -38.72 17.77
CA MET A 1 -43.93 -38.77 17.01
C MET A 1 -43.78 -37.65 15.98
N ALA A 2 -44.81 -37.29 15.21
CA ALA A 2 -44.72 -36.22 14.19
C ALA A 2 -44.30 -34.83 14.73
N GLY A 3 -44.75 -34.44 15.94
CA GLY A 3 -44.41 -33.13 16.53
C GLY A 3 -42.93 -32.95 16.88
N ILE A 4 -42.24 -34.01 17.31
CA ILE A 4 -40.81 -33.95 17.65
C ILE A 4 -39.95 -33.76 16.39
N VAL A 5 -40.32 -34.42 15.28
CA VAL A 5 -39.63 -34.29 13.99
C VAL A 5 -39.78 -32.87 13.43
N ILE A 6 -40.95 -32.25 13.57
CA ILE A 6 -41.21 -30.87 13.13
C ILE A 6 -40.38 -29.88 13.95
N VAL A 7 -40.28 -30.06 15.26
CA VAL A 7 -39.45 -29.19 16.12
C VAL A 7 -37.97 -29.31 15.75
N ILE A 8 -37.46 -30.54 15.59
CA ILE A 8 -36.06 -30.78 15.20
C ILE A 8 -35.76 -30.17 13.82
N ALA A 9 -36.60 -30.42 12.81
CA ALA A 9 -36.43 -29.85 11.48
C ALA A 9 -36.47 -28.31 11.49
N THR A 10 -37.28 -27.72 12.36
CA THR A 10 -37.39 -26.26 12.53
C THR A 10 -36.12 -25.68 13.18
N VAL A 11 -35.60 -26.32 14.23
CA VAL A 11 -34.36 -25.89 14.90
C VAL A 11 -33.18 -25.96 13.92
N PHE A 12 -32.98 -27.09 13.23
CA PHE A 12 -31.93 -27.22 12.22
C PHE A 12 -32.10 -26.25 11.05
N GLY A 13 -33.35 -25.97 10.66
CA GLY A 13 -33.67 -24.97 9.63
C GLY A 13 -33.27 -23.56 10.05
N ILE A 14 -33.61 -23.16 11.27
CA ILE A 14 -33.25 -21.86 11.86
C ILE A 14 -31.73 -21.74 12.00
N ASP A 15 -31.04 -22.76 12.52
CA ASP A 15 -29.58 -22.76 12.67
C ASP A 15 -28.89 -22.60 11.31
N ARG A 16 -29.37 -23.29 10.28
CA ARG A 16 -28.83 -23.16 8.92
C ARG A 16 -29.07 -21.77 8.33
N LEU A 17 -30.22 -21.15 8.63
CA LEU A 17 -30.57 -19.79 8.21
C LEU A 17 -29.73 -18.73 8.93
N LEU A 18 -29.49 -18.90 10.24
CA LEU A 18 -28.61 -18.05 11.03
C LEU A 18 -27.17 -18.16 10.54
N ALA A 19 -26.65 -19.37 10.35
CA ALA A 19 -25.32 -19.59 9.79
C ALA A 19 -25.17 -18.99 8.38
N TYR A 20 -26.22 -19.05 7.55
CA TYR A 20 -26.21 -18.41 6.23
C TYR A 20 -26.18 -16.88 6.32
N ARG A 21 -26.99 -16.28 7.20
CA ARG A 21 -26.99 -14.83 7.44
C ARG A 21 -25.66 -14.35 8.00
N GLU A 22 -25.06 -15.09 8.92
CA GLU A 22 -23.73 -14.80 9.44
C GLU A 22 -22.68 -14.86 8.34
N ARG A 23 -22.69 -15.90 7.49
CA ARG A 23 -21.79 -15.99 6.33
C ARG A 23 -21.93 -14.79 5.39
N LEU A 24 -23.15 -14.33 5.12
CA LEU A 24 -23.36 -13.14 4.29
C LEU A 24 -22.82 -11.87 4.96
N LYS A 25 -23.05 -11.68 6.26
CA LYS A 25 -22.50 -10.56 7.03
C LYS A 25 -20.97 -10.57 7.01
N TRP A 26 -20.35 -11.74 7.22
CA TRP A 26 -18.90 -11.90 7.15
C TRP A 26 -18.35 -11.65 5.76
N LYS A 27 -19.03 -12.10 4.71
CA LYS A 27 -18.65 -11.81 3.32
C LYS A 27 -18.66 -10.30 3.04
N GLN A 28 -19.68 -9.59 3.52
CA GLN A 28 -19.77 -8.14 3.35
C GLN A 28 -18.71 -7.40 4.17
N ALA A 29 -18.52 -7.76 5.45
CA ALA A 29 -17.48 -7.18 6.30
C ALA A 29 -16.09 -7.37 5.68
N LYS A 30 -15.81 -8.56 5.17
CA LYS A 30 -14.56 -8.85 4.45
C LYS A 30 -14.38 -7.98 3.21
N ALA A 31 -15.42 -7.84 2.38
CA ALA A 31 -15.36 -6.98 1.19
C ALA A 31 -15.03 -5.52 1.55
N ASN A 32 -15.63 -5.00 2.62
CA ASN A 32 -15.33 -3.64 3.10
C ASN A 32 -13.87 -3.51 3.54
N VAL A 33 -13.33 -4.49 4.27
CA VAL A 33 -11.91 -4.41 4.69
C VAL A 33 -10.96 -4.53 3.50
N LEU A 34 -11.28 -5.35 2.50
CA LEU A 34 -10.50 -5.41 1.25
C LEU A 34 -10.49 -4.08 0.51
N MET A 35 -11.62 -3.35 0.52
CA MET A 35 -11.69 -2.00 -0.03
C MET A 35 -10.79 -1.03 0.75
N GLU A 36 -10.82 -1.06 2.08
CA GLU A 36 -9.97 -0.21 2.92
C GLU A 36 -8.47 -0.51 2.74
N ILE A 37 -8.11 -1.79 2.66
CA ILE A 37 -6.74 -2.21 2.33
C ILE A 37 -6.34 -1.66 0.95
N SER A 38 -7.22 -1.80 -0.05
CA SER A 38 -6.96 -1.27 -1.38
C SER A 38 -6.77 0.25 -1.37
N ALA A 39 -7.61 0.98 -0.63
CA ALA A 39 -7.49 2.43 -0.46
C ALA A 39 -6.15 2.82 0.17
N CYS A 40 -5.71 2.11 1.20
CA CYS A 40 -4.39 2.27 1.82
C CYS A 40 -3.27 2.08 0.78
N LEU A 41 -3.27 0.96 0.06
CA LEU A 41 -2.25 0.67 -0.95
C LEU A 41 -2.21 1.73 -2.08
N ASN A 42 -3.38 2.21 -2.52
CA ASN A 42 -3.44 3.31 -3.49
C ASN A 42 -2.95 4.64 -2.90
N GLY A 43 -3.15 4.86 -1.60
CA GLY A 43 -2.55 5.96 -0.85
C GLY A 43 -1.02 5.92 -0.91
N LEU A 44 -0.41 4.72 -0.73
CA LEU A 44 1.04 4.55 -0.90
C LEU A 44 1.49 4.89 -2.32
N LEU A 45 0.82 4.39 -3.36
CA LEU A 45 1.15 4.77 -4.75
C LEU A 45 1.03 6.28 -4.97
N THR A 46 0.01 6.92 -4.39
CA THR A 46 -0.15 8.38 -4.45
C THR A 46 1.01 9.10 -3.76
N ASN A 47 1.50 8.59 -2.64
CA ASN A 47 2.66 9.15 -1.95
C ASN A 47 3.94 8.96 -2.77
N ILE A 48 4.12 7.81 -3.44
CA ILE A 48 5.25 7.59 -4.36
C ILE A 48 5.14 8.55 -5.56
N ARG A 49 3.93 8.79 -6.09
CA ARG A 49 3.70 9.79 -7.15
C ARG A 49 4.11 11.19 -6.69
N GLY A 50 3.73 11.56 -5.47
CA GLY A 50 4.11 12.82 -4.83
C GLY A 50 5.63 12.93 -4.66
N LEU A 51 6.28 11.87 -4.18
CA LEU A 51 7.74 11.79 -4.10
C LEU A 51 8.37 11.95 -5.47
N ALA A 52 7.88 11.25 -6.50
CA ALA A 52 8.36 11.38 -7.86
C ALA A 52 7.98 12.72 -8.54
N ALA A 53 7.19 13.58 -7.88
CA ALA A 53 6.48 14.76 -8.38
C ALA A 53 5.97 14.58 -9.82
N ILE A 54 5.22 13.50 -10.01
CA ILE A 54 4.53 13.21 -11.26
C ILE A 54 3.19 13.92 -11.24
N ASP A 55 2.96 14.73 -12.27
CA ASP A 55 1.74 15.49 -12.41
C ASP A 55 0.52 14.56 -12.64
N VAL A 56 -0.65 14.97 -12.15
CA VAL A 56 -1.88 14.20 -12.31
C VAL A 56 -2.29 14.11 -13.78
N SER A 57 -1.94 15.09 -14.62
CA SER A 57 -2.19 15.06 -16.07
C SER A 57 -1.41 13.99 -16.81
N ALA A 58 -0.35 13.44 -16.21
CA ALA A 58 0.37 12.29 -16.76
C ALA A 58 -0.41 10.98 -16.57
N LEU A 59 -1.43 10.98 -15.71
CA LEU A 59 -2.32 9.85 -15.52
C LEU A 59 -3.50 9.99 -16.50
N ASP A 60 -3.76 8.94 -17.27
CA ASP A 60 -4.96 8.83 -18.11
C ASP A 60 -6.19 8.61 -17.21
N LEU A 61 -6.66 9.65 -16.53
CA LEU A 61 -7.76 9.54 -15.56
C LEU A 61 -9.12 9.76 -16.23
N PRO A 62 -10.14 8.97 -15.84
CA PRO A 62 -11.50 9.20 -16.33
C PRO A 62 -12.06 10.54 -15.83
N THR A 63 -12.84 11.21 -16.68
CA THR A 63 -13.54 12.44 -16.32
C THR A 63 -14.52 12.21 -15.17
N ALA A 64 -14.50 13.10 -14.18
CA ALA A 64 -15.45 13.05 -13.08
C ALA A 64 -16.89 13.30 -13.60
N GLY A 65 -17.86 12.52 -13.13
CA GLY A 65 -19.29 12.68 -13.45
C GLY A 65 -19.81 11.84 -14.62
N GLU A 66 -18.95 11.14 -15.37
CA GLU A 66 -19.37 10.25 -16.47
C GLU A 66 -19.77 8.84 -16.01
N MET A 67 -19.49 8.49 -14.76
CA MET A 67 -19.71 7.14 -14.21
C MET A 67 -20.01 7.20 -12.71
N SER A 68 -20.41 6.06 -12.13
CA SER A 68 -20.61 5.95 -10.68
C SER A 68 -19.31 6.16 -9.91
N SER A 69 -19.41 6.58 -8.65
CA SER A 69 -18.25 6.77 -7.76
C SER A 69 -17.37 5.51 -7.65
N ASP A 70 -18.01 4.34 -7.57
CA ASP A 70 -17.31 3.05 -7.46
C ASP A 70 -16.56 2.72 -8.77
N GLU A 71 -17.21 2.97 -9.91
CA GLU A 71 -16.59 2.73 -11.21
C GLU A 71 -15.42 3.69 -11.46
N TRP A 72 -15.59 4.97 -11.10
CA TRP A 72 -14.54 5.98 -11.20
C TRP A 72 -13.32 5.59 -10.36
N SER A 73 -13.54 5.25 -9.09
CA SER A 73 -12.48 4.84 -8.17
C SER A 73 -11.72 3.62 -8.70
N ARG A 74 -12.44 2.61 -9.21
CA ARG A 74 -11.82 1.42 -9.81
C ARG A 74 -10.95 1.77 -11.02
N ARG A 75 -11.43 2.63 -11.93
CA ARG A 75 -10.66 3.03 -13.13
C ARG A 75 -9.43 3.86 -12.78
N VAL A 76 -9.56 4.82 -11.86
CA VAL A 76 -8.42 5.62 -11.35
C VAL A 76 -7.34 4.71 -10.80
N ASN A 77 -7.71 3.73 -9.95
CA ASN A 77 -6.75 2.79 -9.37
C ASN A 77 -6.07 1.92 -10.43
N GLN A 78 -6.82 1.45 -11.43
CA GLN A 78 -6.27 0.67 -12.55
C GLN A 78 -5.28 1.50 -13.39
N ASN A 79 -5.64 2.74 -13.71
CA ASN A 79 -4.81 3.60 -14.56
C ASN A 79 -3.56 4.08 -13.81
N MET A 80 -3.67 4.35 -12.51
CA MET A 80 -2.49 4.56 -11.66
C MET A 80 -1.55 3.35 -11.68
N ARG A 81 -2.04 2.14 -11.43
CA ARG A 81 -1.19 0.93 -11.44
C ARG A 81 -0.49 0.73 -12.77
N LYS A 82 -1.24 0.81 -13.88
CA LYS A 82 -0.67 0.71 -15.23
C LYS A 82 0.41 1.76 -15.49
N PHE A 83 0.17 2.99 -15.05
CA PHE A 83 1.16 4.06 -15.16
C PHE A 83 2.44 3.75 -14.37
N PHE A 84 2.31 3.27 -13.12
CA PHE A 84 3.45 2.89 -12.30
C PHE A 84 4.25 1.72 -12.90
N GLU A 85 3.57 0.76 -13.51
CA GLU A 85 4.19 -0.35 -14.23
C GLU A 85 4.92 0.12 -15.50
N SER A 86 4.34 1.05 -16.27
CA SER A 86 4.93 1.52 -17.53
C SER A 86 6.06 2.54 -17.33
N GLU A 87 5.95 3.42 -16.34
CA GLU A 87 6.86 4.54 -16.10
C GLU A 87 7.86 4.28 -14.96
N LYS A 88 8.02 3.01 -14.55
CA LYS A 88 8.83 2.62 -13.41
C LYS A 88 10.25 3.21 -13.42
N ALA A 89 10.93 3.13 -14.57
CA ALA A 89 12.28 3.71 -14.72
C ALA A 89 12.29 5.23 -14.54
N THR A 90 11.30 5.93 -15.11
CA THR A 90 11.10 7.37 -14.98
C THR A 90 10.87 7.76 -13.53
N ILE A 91 10.00 7.03 -12.82
CA ILE A 91 9.71 7.21 -11.39
C ILE A 91 10.99 7.04 -10.57
N THR A 92 11.72 5.95 -10.77
CA THR A 92 12.97 5.66 -10.05
C THR A 92 14.00 6.78 -10.26
N GLN A 93 14.15 7.28 -11.48
CA GLN A 93 15.06 8.40 -11.77
C GLN A 93 14.58 9.71 -11.13
N ALA A 94 13.26 9.96 -11.13
CA ALA A 94 12.68 11.15 -10.51
C ALA A 94 12.90 11.14 -8.99
N VAL A 95 12.66 10.00 -8.33
CA VAL A 95 12.87 9.80 -6.88
C VAL A 95 14.31 10.09 -6.48
N ARG A 96 15.30 9.67 -7.30
CA ARG A 96 16.74 9.93 -7.04
C ARG A 96 17.10 11.41 -6.92
N ARG A 97 16.33 12.30 -7.54
CA ARG A 97 16.65 13.73 -7.63
C ARG A 97 15.93 14.57 -6.58
N ARG A 98 15.18 13.93 -5.69
CA ARG A 98 14.29 14.62 -4.74
C ARG A 98 15.04 15.16 -3.55
N ASN A 99 14.47 16.21 -2.97
CA ASN A 99 14.99 16.87 -1.79
C ASN A 99 14.50 16.18 -0.50
N GLN A 100 15.08 16.56 0.64
CA GLN A 100 14.77 16.02 1.96
C GLN A 100 13.30 16.21 2.33
N GLU A 101 12.73 17.37 2.06
CA GLU A 101 11.31 17.66 2.30
C GLU A 101 10.38 16.68 1.56
N SER A 102 10.67 16.36 0.31
CA SER A 102 9.86 15.40 -0.47
C SER A 102 9.91 14.00 0.14
N TRP A 103 11.10 13.57 0.58
CA TRP A 103 11.27 12.30 1.27
C TRP A 103 10.57 12.29 2.63
N ASP A 104 10.65 13.38 3.40
CA ASP A 104 10.00 13.50 4.71
C ASP A 104 8.47 13.45 4.61
N ASN A 105 7.91 14.13 3.61
CA ASN A 105 6.49 14.05 3.28
C ASN A 105 6.10 12.61 2.90
N PHE A 106 6.90 11.95 2.06
CA PHE A 106 6.68 10.54 1.69
C PHE A 106 6.71 9.61 2.90
N PHE A 107 7.69 9.74 3.80
CA PHE A 107 7.81 8.89 4.98
C PHE A 107 6.64 9.09 5.94
N THR A 108 6.27 10.33 6.22
CA THR A 108 5.15 10.67 7.11
C THR A 108 3.82 10.10 6.58
N ALA A 109 3.56 10.28 5.29
CA ALA A 109 2.34 9.78 4.66
C ALA A 109 2.33 8.24 4.56
N SER A 110 3.48 7.62 4.27
CA SER A 110 3.60 6.16 4.19
C SER A 110 3.46 5.49 5.56
N GLN A 111 3.99 6.10 6.63
CA GLN A 111 3.86 5.58 7.99
C GLN A 111 2.40 5.52 8.44
N SER A 112 1.62 6.56 8.18
CA SER A 112 0.18 6.58 8.49
C SER A 112 -0.56 5.44 7.78
N CYS A 113 -0.22 5.19 6.52
CA CYS A 113 -0.81 4.10 5.74
C CYS A 113 -0.47 2.71 6.29
N ILE A 114 0.79 2.48 6.69
CA ILE A 114 1.23 1.20 7.26
C ILE A 114 0.52 0.94 8.60
N GLN A 115 0.38 1.96 9.44
CA GLN A 115 -0.31 1.84 10.72
C GLN A 115 -1.78 1.47 10.54
N GLU A 116 -2.46 2.04 9.54
CA GLU A 116 -3.85 1.67 9.25
C GLU A 116 -3.94 0.22 8.73
N LEU A 117 -3.04 -0.20 7.85
CA LEU A 117 -2.97 -1.60 7.39
C LEU A 117 -2.77 -2.58 8.56
N GLU A 118 -1.88 -2.27 9.50
CA GLU A 118 -1.64 -3.09 10.70
C GLU A 118 -2.88 -3.19 11.59
N LYS A 119 -3.58 -2.07 11.78
CA LYS A 119 -4.83 -2.03 12.54
C LYS A 119 -5.93 -2.84 11.86
N LEU A 120 -6.08 -2.74 10.54
CA LEU A 120 -7.06 -3.53 9.77
C LEU A 120 -6.77 -5.03 9.89
N LEU A 121 -5.51 -5.44 9.80
CA LEU A 121 -5.13 -6.85 10.00
C LEU A 121 -5.41 -7.34 11.44
N ALA A 122 -5.14 -6.52 12.45
CA ALA A 122 -5.38 -6.87 13.84
C ALA A 122 -6.87 -6.96 14.19
N MET A 123 -7.69 -6.07 13.62
CA MET A 123 -9.13 -6.01 13.88
C MET A 123 -9.92 -7.11 13.17
N PHE A 124 -9.38 -7.68 12.09
CA PHE A 124 -10.09 -8.68 11.29
C PHE A 124 -9.26 -9.96 11.10
N PRO A 125 -9.14 -10.80 12.15
CA PRO A 125 -8.42 -12.08 12.08
C PRO A 125 -8.96 -13.05 11.02
N SER A 126 -10.22 -12.88 10.60
CA SER A 126 -10.80 -13.64 9.49
C SER A 126 -10.10 -13.36 8.15
N ILE A 127 -9.37 -12.25 8.00
CA ILE A 127 -8.52 -11.97 6.84
C ILE A 127 -7.24 -12.81 6.91
N SER A 128 -6.81 -13.20 8.12
CA SER A 128 -5.70 -14.15 8.31
C SER A 128 -6.00 -15.53 7.70
N SER A 129 -7.25 -15.81 7.30
CA SER A 129 -7.59 -17.00 6.52
C SER A 129 -7.33 -16.86 5.01
N GLU A 130 -6.81 -15.73 4.54
CA GLU A 130 -6.32 -15.50 3.17
C GLU A 130 -4.79 -15.30 3.19
N PRO A 131 -4.01 -16.40 3.14
CA PRO A 131 -2.56 -16.33 3.31
C PRO A 131 -1.89 -15.39 2.30
N GLU A 132 -2.33 -15.41 1.04
CA GLU A 132 -1.76 -14.58 -0.03
C GLU A 132 -1.91 -13.07 0.24
N LEU A 133 -3.06 -12.65 0.76
CA LEU A 133 -3.30 -11.24 1.08
C LEU A 133 -2.47 -10.81 2.29
N VAL A 134 -2.42 -11.66 3.32
CA VAL A 134 -1.60 -11.42 4.51
C VAL A 134 -0.12 -11.31 4.13
N GLU A 135 0.35 -12.19 3.25
CA GLU A 135 1.71 -12.19 2.72
C GLU A 135 2.00 -10.88 1.97
N LYS A 136 1.11 -10.46 1.06
CA LYS A 136 1.25 -9.16 0.36
C LYS A 136 1.31 -7.98 1.32
N ILE A 137 0.40 -7.90 2.29
CA ILE A 137 0.41 -6.80 3.26
C ILE A 137 1.66 -6.84 4.13
N ALA A 138 2.11 -8.05 4.53
CA ALA A 138 3.34 -8.22 5.27
C ALA A 138 4.57 -7.78 4.47
N GLN A 139 4.60 -8.05 3.15
CA GLN A 139 5.65 -7.63 2.23
C GLN A 139 5.68 -6.10 2.09
N VAL A 140 4.54 -5.47 1.78
CA VAL A 140 4.41 -4.00 1.71
C VAL A 140 4.86 -3.34 3.01
N ARG A 141 4.43 -3.89 4.15
CA ARG A 141 4.84 -3.42 5.48
C ARG A 141 6.35 -3.56 5.68
N SER A 142 6.93 -4.70 5.30
CA SER A 142 8.36 -4.96 5.46
C SER A 142 9.18 -3.95 4.65
N ASP A 143 8.85 -3.77 3.38
CA ASP A 143 9.58 -2.88 2.48
C ASP A 143 9.47 -1.41 2.93
N ALA A 144 8.27 -0.98 3.32
CA ALA A 144 8.06 0.38 3.77
C ALA A 144 8.68 0.67 5.16
N ARG A 145 8.69 -0.30 6.08
CA ARG A 145 9.41 -0.17 7.37
C ARG A 145 10.92 -0.12 7.17
N LEU A 146 11.45 -0.88 6.23
CA LEU A 146 12.88 -0.90 5.94
C LEU A 146 13.34 0.46 5.39
N LEU A 147 12.55 1.03 4.47
CA LEU A 147 12.72 2.41 3.98
C LEU A 147 12.72 3.43 5.12
N TYR A 148 11.75 3.36 6.03
CA TYR A 148 11.64 4.25 7.19
C TYR A 148 12.84 4.10 8.14
N THR A 149 13.30 2.86 8.36
CA THR A 149 14.45 2.57 9.22
C THR A 149 15.72 3.22 8.65
N VAL A 150 15.94 3.15 7.34
CA VAL A 150 17.08 3.81 6.70
C VAL A 150 17.01 5.32 6.86
N ARG A 151 15.82 5.94 6.78
CA ARG A 151 15.65 7.37 7.04
C ARG A 151 15.98 7.78 8.49
N ILE A 152 15.71 6.91 9.46
CA ILE A 152 16.06 7.15 10.86
C ILE A 152 17.57 7.06 11.06
N ILE A 153 18.20 6.02 10.51
CA ILE A 153 19.63 5.77 10.71
C ILE A 153 20.47 6.79 9.92
N PHE A 154 20.03 7.16 8.73
CA PHE A 154 20.75 8.02 7.79
C PHE A 154 19.89 9.22 7.34
N PRO A 155 19.54 10.12 8.28
CA PRO A 155 18.64 11.24 8.01
C PRO A 155 19.20 12.27 7.02
N ASP A 156 20.52 12.25 6.82
CA ASP A 156 21.34 13.17 6.02
C ASP A 156 21.66 12.63 4.62
N ILE A 157 21.35 11.36 4.34
CA ILE A 157 21.64 10.74 3.04
C ILE A 157 20.44 10.83 2.09
N LEU A 158 19.23 10.64 2.61
CA LEU A 158 18.02 10.69 1.79
C LEU A 158 17.55 12.12 1.59
N GLY A 159 17.38 12.50 0.32
CA GLY A 159 16.91 13.83 -0.06
C GLY A 159 17.99 14.89 -0.21
N ILE A 160 19.26 14.50 -0.22
CA ILE A 160 20.33 15.31 -0.78
C ILE A 160 20.76 14.62 -2.07
N PRO A 161 20.61 15.27 -3.25
CA PRO A 161 21.11 14.72 -4.50
C PRO A 161 22.57 14.31 -4.33
N LEU A 162 22.96 13.14 -4.87
CA LEU A 162 24.28 12.56 -4.67
C LEU A 162 25.42 13.53 -4.99
N GLU A 163 25.21 14.41 -5.96
CA GLU A 163 26.18 15.42 -6.40
C GLU A 163 26.39 16.55 -5.37
N LYS A 164 25.41 16.74 -4.48
CA LYS A 164 25.40 17.76 -3.42
C LYS A 164 25.70 17.21 -2.03
N GLN A 165 25.88 15.89 -1.91
CA GLN A 165 26.26 15.30 -0.63
C GLN A 165 27.66 15.73 -0.24
N PRO A 166 27.91 16.01 1.05
CA PRO A 166 29.23 16.43 1.53
C PRO A 166 30.26 15.37 1.14
N ILE A 167 31.34 15.79 0.46
CA ILE A 167 32.43 14.90 0.08
C ILE A 167 33.13 14.47 1.37
N PRO A 168 33.05 13.19 1.77
CA PRO A 168 33.72 12.76 2.98
C PRO A 168 35.23 12.78 2.76
N LYS A 169 35.97 13.12 3.82
CA LYS A 169 37.44 13.19 3.79
C LYS A 169 38.09 11.82 3.50
N ASP A 170 37.37 10.73 3.74
CA ASP A 170 37.76 9.35 3.45
C ASP A 170 36.90 8.80 2.30
N GLY A 171 37.53 8.30 1.23
CA GLY A 171 36.86 7.84 0.01
C GLY A 171 35.79 6.76 0.22
N ASP A 172 35.90 5.93 1.26
CA ASP A 172 34.97 4.84 1.59
C ASP A 172 33.56 5.32 1.98
N LYS A 173 33.45 6.52 2.57
CA LYS A 173 32.16 7.05 3.01
C LYS A 173 31.29 7.52 1.83
N LYS A 174 31.90 7.94 0.71
CA LYS A 174 31.14 8.38 -0.48
C LYS A 174 30.47 7.20 -1.17
N ALA A 175 31.20 6.09 -1.29
CA ALA A 175 30.66 4.82 -1.80
C ALA A 175 29.53 4.30 -0.91
N SER A 176 29.63 4.50 0.41
CA SER A 176 28.59 4.11 1.37
C SER A 176 27.31 4.94 1.22
N SER A 177 27.41 6.26 1.08
CA SER A 177 26.23 7.12 0.88
C SER A 177 25.53 6.86 -0.45
N GLU A 178 26.30 6.63 -1.51
CA GLU A 178 25.75 6.25 -2.81
C GLU A 178 25.06 4.88 -2.76
N ALA A 179 25.65 3.90 -2.07
CA ALA A 179 25.04 2.59 -1.86
C ALA A 179 23.72 2.70 -1.09
N ILE A 180 23.66 3.51 -0.01
CA ILE A 180 22.44 3.71 0.78
C ILE A 180 21.36 4.41 -0.04
N HIS A 181 21.73 5.44 -0.81
CA HIS A 181 20.79 6.16 -1.67
C HIS A 181 20.23 5.26 -2.78
N ASN A 182 21.10 4.52 -3.48
CA ASN A 182 20.69 3.56 -4.51
C ASN A 182 19.81 2.44 -3.93
N TRP A 183 20.14 1.96 -2.74
CA TRP A 183 19.34 0.98 -2.02
C TRP A 183 17.95 1.52 -1.67
N ALA A 184 17.84 2.75 -1.17
CA ALA A 184 16.55 3.35 -0.82
C ALA A 184 15.67 3.55 -2.05
N VAL A 185 16.26 4.02 -3.14
CA VAL A 185 15.58 4.15 -4.43
C VAL A 185 15.09 2.79 -4.95
N SER A 186 15.94 1.75 -4.88
CA SER A 186 15.54 0.37 -5.24
C SER A 186 14.44 -0.18 -4.32
N SER A 187 14.40 0.23 -3.07
CA SER A 187 13.34 -0.18 -2.13
C SER A 187 12.00 0.51 -2.45
N VAL A 188 12.00 1.76 -2.93
CA VAL A 188 10.78 2.39 -3.48
C VAL A 188 10.30 1.61 -4.70
N GLU A 189 11.21 1.16 -5.55
CA GLU A 189 10.91 0.33 -6.71
C GLU A 189 10.24 -1.01 -6.32
N LYS A 190 10.79 -1.70 -5.32
CA LYS A 190 10.20 -2.95 -4.77
C LYS A 190 8.84 -2.70 -4.12
N LEU A 191 8.66 -1.54 -3.49
CA LEU A 191 7.38 -1.17 -2.88
C LEU A 191 6.30 -1.00 -3.95
N ILE A 192 6.64 -0.45 -5.13
CA ILE A 192 5.73 -0.39 -6.28
C ILE A 192 5.32 -1.81 -6.71
N ASP A 193 6.27 -2.74 -6.82
CA ASP A 193 6.00 -4.13 -7.22
C ASP A 193 5.14 -4.91 -6.22
N SER A 194 5.17 -4.50 -4.96
CA SER A 194 4.46 -5.18 -3.87
C SER A 194 2.99 -4.75 -3.74
N ILE A 195 2.60 -3.64 -4.38
CA ILE A 195 1.26 -3.05 -4.31
C ILE A 195 0.36 -3.60 -5.42
#